data_AF-A0A7W1E7C6-F1
#
_entry.id   AF-A0A7W1E7C6-F1
#
_cell.length_a   1.000
_cell.length_b   1.000
_cell.length_c   1.000
_cell.angle_alpha   90.00
_cell.angle_beta   90.00
_cell.angle_gamma   90.00
#
_symmetry.space_group_name_H-M   'P 1'
#
loop_
_entity.id
_entity.type
_entity.pdbx_description
1 polymer ?
#
loop_
_entity_poly.entity_id
_entity_poly.type
_entity_poly.pdbx_seq_one_letter_code
_entity_poly.pdbx_strand_id
1 'polypeptide(L)'
;MTIRTNAARFAFALLLTTALSCSLDSGDSTGVAPAVQSVSVLPRTAQVVVGLSVTLGATVTAIGDASTGVNWTTSNSALATVSSGTVLGKAPGTVTITATSQFDATKASSATVTVNAAPTPAIR
;
A
#
# COMPACT_ATOMS: atom_id res chain seq x y z
N MET A 1 -2.02 16.30 -10.98
CA MET A 1 -2.22 16.43 -9.51
C MET A 1 -3.71 16.40 -9.21
N THR A 2 -4.31 15.21 -9.06
CA THR A 2 -5.58 15.04 -8.36
C THR A 2 -5.66 13.59 -7.89
N ILE A 3 -5.71 13.41 -6.57
CA ILE A 3 -5.96 12.14 -5.90
C ILE A 3 -7.45 12.12 -5.53
N ARG A 4 -8.01 10.90 -5.48
CA ARG A 4 -9.27 10.44 -4.85
C ARG A 4 -10.46 10.52 -5.80
N THR A 5 -11.12 9.40 -6.10
CA THR A 5 -12.25 8.96 -5.26
C THR A 5 -12.56 7.48 -5.49
N ASN A 6 -12.63 6.75 -4.38
CA ASN A 6 -13.29 5.46 -4.22
C ASN A 6 -14.78 5.63 -4.57
N ALA A 7 -15.28 4.95 -5.60
CA ALA A 7 -16.71 4.83 -5.83
C ALA A 7 -16.98 3.50 -6.54
N ALA A 8 -17.54 2.57 -5.78
CA ALA A 8 -18.19 1.37 -6.28
C ALA A 8 -19.14 1.71 -7.44
N ARG A 9 -19.03 0.98 -8.55
CA ARG A 9 -20.07 0.88 -9.57
C ARG A 9 -20.21 -0.57 -10.00
N PHE A 10 -21.03 -1.28 -9.25
CA PHE A 10 -21.78 -2.44 -9.74
C PHE A 10 -22.68 -1.97 -10.89
N ALA A 11 -22.36 -2.40 -12.11
CA ALA A 11 -23.31 -2.66 -13.20
C ALA A 11 -22.50 -2.94 -14.47
N PHE A 12 -22.48 -4.19 -14.93
CA PHE A 12 -22.30 -4.43 -16.36
C PHE A 12 -23.26 -5.53 -16.81
N ALA A 13 -24.39 -5.02 -17.30
CA ALA A 13 -25.20 -5.47 -18.42
C ALA A 13 -25.19 -6.97 -18.76
N LEU A 14 -26.35 -7.57 -18.55
CA LEU A 14 -26.88 -8.71 -19.26
C LEU A 14 -26.81 -8.49 -20.78
N LEU A 15 -26.09 -9.35 -21.51
CA LEU A 15 -26.32 -9.60 -22.93
C LEU A 15 -26.19 -11.10 -23.21
N LEU A 16 -27.34 -11.70 -23.47
CA LEU A 16 -27.54 -13.06 -23.94
C LEU A 16 -27.07 -13.14 -25.40
N THR A 17 -25.98 -13.86 -25.68
CA THR A 17 -25.72 -14.38 -27.05
C THR A 17 -25.12 -15.78 -26.95
N THR A 18 -25.95 -16.77 -27.24
CA THR A 18 -25.56 -18.16 -27.43
C THR A 18 -24.73 -18.32 -28.69
N ALA A 19 -23.54 -18.90 -28.56
CA ALA A 19 -22.89 -19.61 -29.65
C ALA A 19 -22.30 -20.91 -29.11
N LEU A 20 -22.89 -22.04 -29.53
CA LEU A 20 -22.24 -23.35 -29.52
C LEU A 20 -21.02 -23.27 -30.44
N SER A 21 -19.82 -23.31 -29.90
CA SER A 21 -18.62 -23.69 -30.63
C SER A 21 -17.61 -24.25 -29.63
N CYS A 22 -17.42 -25.56 -29.66
CA CYS A 22 -16.33 -26.19 -28.94
C CYS A 22 -15.01 -25.85 -29.65
N SER A 23 -14.04 -25.36 -28.89
CA SER A 23 -12.62 -25.54 -29.16
C SER A 23 -11.93 -25.37 -27.82
N LEU A 24 -11.63 -26.52 -27.21
CA LEU A 24 -10.84 -26.65 -26.01
C LEU A 24 -9.38 -26.42 -26.44
N ASP A 25 -9.02 -25.19 -26.79
CA ASP A 25 -7.60 -24.85 -26.94
C ASP A 25 -6.99 -24.91 -25.55
N SER A 26 -6.08 -25.86 -25.38
CA SER A 26 -5.43 -26.21 -24.13
C SER A 26 -4.37 -25.16 -23.81
N GLY A 27 -4.81 -23.93 -23.60
CA GLY A 27 -4.05 -22.97 -22.81
C GLY A 27 -4.08 -23.50 -21.39
N ASP A 28 -2.95 -24.03 -20.92
CA ASP A 28 -2.62 -24.29 -19.52
C ASP A 28 -2.86 -23.00 -18.72
N SER A 29 -4.13 -22.73 -18.44
CA SER A 29 -4.56 -21.70 -17.52
C SER A 29 -4.31 -22.33 -16.17
N THR A 30 -3.08 -22.18 -15.67
CA THR A 30 -2.77 -22.43 -14.27
C THR A 30 -3.71 -21.54 -13.45
N GLY A 31 -4.90 -22.08 -13.19
CA GLY A 31 -6.04 -21.48 -12.50
C GLY A 31 -5.73 -21.36 -11.02
N VAL A 32 -4.65 -20.66 -10.71
CA VAL A 32 -4.34 -20.25 -9.36
C VAL A 32 -5.23 -19.04 -9.09
N ALA A 33 -6.17 -19.19 -8.16
CA ALA A 33 -6.99 -18.07 -7.74
C ALA A 33 -6.09 -16.92 -7.24
N PRO A 34 -6.42 -15.65 -7.56
CA PRO A 34 -5.67 -14.51 -7.07
C PRO A 34 -5.61 -14.54 -5.54
N ALA A 35 -4.41 -14.53 -4.97
CA ALA A 35 -4.19 -14.52 -3.53
C ALA A 35 -2.91 -13.77 -3.15
N VAL A 36 -2.91 -13.16 -1.96
CA VAL A 36 -1.73 -12.50 -1.39
C VAL A 36 -1.09 -13.42 -0.35
N GLN A 37 0.14 -13.82 -0.61
CA GLN A 37 0.90 -14.71 0.27
C GLN A 37 1.42 -13.94 1.48
N SER A 38 2.07 -12.79 1.23
CA SER A 38 2.71 -11.99 2.29
C SER A 38 2.85 -10.51 1.91
N VAL A 39 2.94 -9.68 2.94
CA VAL A 39 3.29 -8.25 2.86
C VAL A 39 4.45 -8.02 3.82
N SER A 40 5.51 -7.38 3.35
CA SER A 40 6.70 -7.06 4.15
C SER A 40 7.08 -5.60 3.96
N VAL A 41 7.36 -4.89 5.05
CA VAL A 41 7.83 -3.49 5.01
C VAL A 41 9.26 -3.42 5.55
N LEU A 42 10.15 -2.80 4.77
CA LEU A 42 11.53 -2.50 5.16
C LEU A 42 11.91 -1.04 4.83
N PRO A 43 12.68 -0.38 5.71
CA PRO A 43 13.08 -0.85 7.03
C PRO A 43 11.90 -0.86 8.01
N ARG A 44 11.93 -1.77 9.00
CA ARG A 44 10.90 -1.83 10.07
C ARG A 44 11.00 -0.67 11.05
N THR A 45 12.16 -0.01 11.10
CA THR A 45 12.40 1.18 11.90
C THR A 45 13.08 2.23 11.03
N ALA A 46 12.60 3.47 11.07
CA ALA A 46 13.20 4.59 10.36
C ALA A 46 13.22 5.82 11.24
N GLN A 47 14.15 6.73 10.94
CA GLN A 47 14.22 8.05 11.58
C GLN A 47 14.12 9.13 10.52
N VAL A 48 13.40 10.20 10.84
CA VAL A 48 13.22 11.34 9.93
C VAL A 48 13.25 12.62 10.74
N VAL A 49 13.80 13.70 10.19
CA VAL A 49 13.77 15.01 10.84
C VAL A 49 12.47 15.72 10.43
N VAL A 50 11.91 16.55 11.32
CA VAL A 50 10.79 17.43 10.98
C VAL A 50 11.09 18.21 9.69
N GLY A 51 10.16 18.16 8.73
CA GLY A 51 10.30 18.79 7.42
C GLY A 51 10.98 17.91 6.35
N LEU A 52 11.56 16.77 6.72
CA LEU A 52 12.13 15.80 5.79
C LEU A 52 11.20 14.59 5.60
N SER A 53 11.49 13.81 4.55
CA SER A 53 10.77 12.58 4.23
C SER A 53 11.71 11.38 4.12
N VAL A 54 11.23 10.21 4.54
CA VAL A 54 11.90 8.91 4.39
C VAL A 54 10.99 7.97 3.59
N THR A 55 11.56 7.11 2.76
CA THR A 55 10.79 6.14 1.97
C THR A 55 10.90 4.76 2.61
N LEU A 56 9.76 4.11 2.80
CA LEU A 56 9.61 2.72 3.22
C LEU A 56 9.31 1.87 1.99
N GLY A 57 10.06 0.79 1.80
CA GLY A 57 9.78 -0.22 0.79
C GLY A 57 8.76 -1.21 1.31
N ALA A 58 7.66 -1.41 0.56
CA ALA A 58 6.75 -2.53 0.78
C ALA A 58 6.91 -3.55 -0.35
N THR A 59 7.11 -4.81 0.03
CA THR A 59 7.14 -5.95 -0.89
C THR A 59 5.91 -6.81 -0.62
N VAL A 60 5.10 -7.01 -1.66
CA VAL A 60 3.92 -7.87 -1.62
C VAL A 60 4.17 -9.06 -2.52
N THR A 61 4.06 -10.27 -1.95
CA THR A 61 4.12 -11.51 -2.72
C THR A 61 2.69 -11.97 -2.98
N ALA A 62 2.30 -12.02 -4.25
CA ALA A 62 0.97 -12.41 -4.69
C ALA A 62 1.06 -13.49 -5.79
N ILE A 63 0.00 -14.28 -5.93
CA ILE A 63 -0.16 -15.32 -6.96
C ILE A 63 -1.46 -15.08 -7.73
N GLY A 64 -1.58 -15.65 -8.93
CA GLY A 64 -2.82 -15.62 -9.72
C GLY A 64 -3.28 -14.21 -10.12
N ASP A 65 -2.35 -13.30 -10.41
CA ASP A 65 -2.64 -11.89 -10.77
C ASP A 65 -3.33 -11.05 -9.69
N ALA A 66 -3.23 -11.47 -8.41
CA ALA A 66 -3.68 -10.64 -7.30
C ALA A 66 -2.91 -9.30 -7.24
N SER A 67 -3.63 -8.24 -6.86
CA SER A 67 -3.04 -6.91 -6.76
C SER A 67 -1.93 -6.87 -5.71
N THR A 68 -0.76 -6.37 -6.12
CA THR A 68 0.40 -6.11 -5.25
C THR A 68 0.34 -4.73 -4.58
N GLY A 69 -0.77 -4.01 -4.77
CA GLY A 69 -0.98 -2.71 -4.18
C GLY A 69 -1.12 -2.76 -2.65
N VAL A 70 -0.63 -1.71 -1.99
CA VAL A 70 -0.69 -1.54 -0.53
C VAL A 70 -1.33 -0.23 -0.16
N ASN A 71 -2.23 -0.28 0.82
CA ASN A 71 -2.79 0.88 1.47
C ASN A 71 -1.94 1.24 2.69
N TRP A 72 -1.43 2.47 2.71
CA TRP A 72 -0.58 2.96 3.79
C TRP A 72 -1.39 3.81 4.78
N THR A 73 -1.17 3.57 6.07
CA THR A 73 -1.81 4.31 7.16
C THR A 73 -0.78 4.72 8.21
N THR A 74 -1.05 5.82 8.91
CA THR A 74 -0.22 6.34 10.00
C THR A 74 -1.03 6.33 11.28
N SER A 75 -0.42 5.99 12.41
CA SER A 75 -1.06 6.09 13.73
C SER A 75 -1.35 7.53 14.12
N ASN A 76 -0.58 8.51 13.63
CA ASN A 76 -0.77 9.92 13.94
C ASN A 76 -0.30 10.82 12.80
N SER A 77 -1.27 11.38 12.06
CA SER A 77 -1.05 12.27 10.92
C SER A 77 -0.58 13.69 11.28
N ALA A 78 -0.69 14.07 12.57
CA ALA A 78 -0.12 15.32 13.08
C ALA A 78 1.40 15.22 13.27
N LEU A 79 1.91 14.01 13.57
CA LEU A 79 3.34 13.75 13.73
C LEU A 79 4.01 13.38 12.41
N ALA A 80 3.42 12.49 11.61
CA ALA A 80 3.93 12.16 10.29
C ALA A 80 2.83 11.65 9.35
N THR A 81 2.95 11.98 8.06
CA THR A 81 2.03 11.53 7.01
C THR A 81 2.73 10.56 6.06
N VAL A 82 2.04 9.49 5.66
CA VAL A 82 2.56 8.53 4.67
C VAL A 82 1.77 8.64 3.36
N SER A 83 2.48 8.59 2.23
CA SER A 83 1.89 8.53 0.88
C SER A 83 2.73 7.59 0.03
N SER A 84 2.13 6.48 -0.42
CA SER A 84 2.80 5.47 -1.26
C SER A 84 4.16 4.99 -0.71
N GLY A 85 4.26 4.83 0.61
CA GLY A 85 5.50 4.44 1.29
C GLY A 85 6.44 5.60 1.66
N THR A 86 6.21 6.81 1.14
CA THR A 86 6.97 8.01 1.57
C THR A 86 6.35 8.60 2.83
N VAL A 87 7.11 8.64 3.92
CA VAL A 87 6.73 9.19 5.23
C VAL A 87 7.36 10.56 5.41
N LEU A 88 6.54 11.59 5.56
CA LEU A 88 6.93 12.97 5.83
C LEU A 88 6.79 13.28 7.33
N GLY A 89 7.87 13.69 7.97
CA GLY A 89 7.88 14.13 9.37
C GLY A 89 7.34 15.55 9.51
N LYS A 90 6.33 15.75 10.37
CA LYS A 90 5.71 17.06 10.65
C LYS A 90 6.04 17.60 12.03
N ALA A 91 6.07 16.73 13.04
CA ALA A 91 6.34 17.11 14.42
C ALA A 91 7.10 15.98 15.13
N PRO A 92 7.96 16.31 16.12
CA PRO A 92 8.76 15.31 16.80
C PRO A 92 7.89 14.33 17.57
N GLY A 93 8.24 13.04 17.51
CA GLY A 93 7.48 11.96 18.14
C GLY A 93 7.63 10.63 17.39
N THR A 94 7.06 9.57 17.94
CA THR A 94 7.11 8.23 17.34
C THR A 94 5.74 7.89 16.77
N VAL A 95 5.72 7.41 15.52
CA VAL A 95 4.51 6.93 14.85
C VAL A 95 4.71 5.50 14.35
N THR A 96 3.60 4.80 14.17
CA THR A 96 3.57 3.50 13.52
C THR A 96 2.90 3.66 12.17
N ILE A 97 3.59 3.25 11.12
CA ILE A 97 3.12 3.24 9.75
C ILE A 97 2.75 1.81 9.40
N THR A 98 1.54 1.58 8.92
CA THR A 98 1.04 0.25 8.56
C THR A 98 0.75 0.19 7.07
N ALA A 99 1.34 -0.79 6.39
CA ALA A 99 1.02 -1.17 5.02
C ALA A 99 0.09 -2.39 5.05
N THR A 100 -1.11 -2.23 4.51
CA THR A 100 -2.10 -3.31 4.38
C THR A 100 -2.29 -3.62 2.90
N SER A 101 -2.34 -4.90 2.51
CA SER A 101 -2.60 -5.26 1.11
C SER A 101 -3.99 -4.77 0.67
N GLN A 102 -4.09 -4.26 -0.55
CA GLN A 102 -5.37 -3.84 -1.15
C GLN A 102 -6.23 -5.02 -1.56
N PHE A 103 -5.62 -6.17 -1.86
CA PHE A 103 -6.34 -7.38 -2.25
C PHE A 103 -6.81 -8.19 -1.05
N ASP A 104 -5.96 -8.29 -0.01
CA ASP A 104 -6.26 -9.03 1.21
C ASP A 104 -5.95 -8.19 2.46
N ALA A 105 -7.00 -7.65 3.07
CA ALA A 105 -6.87 -6.79 4.25
C ALA A 105 -6.36 -7.53 5.50
N THR A 106 -6.34 -8.87 5.50
CA THR A 106 -5.76 -9.66 6.60
C THR A 106 -4.23 -9.66 6.55
N LYS A 107 -3.64 -9.33 5.40
CA LYS A 107 -2.20 -9.26 5.19
C LYS A 107 -1.73 -7.82 5.36
N ALA A 108 -1.02 -7.56 6.46
CA ALA A 108 -0.45 -6.26 6.74
C ALA A 108 0.93 -6.38 7.38
N SER A 109 1.71 -5.32 7.26
CA SER A 109 3.02 -5.16 7.90
C SER A 109 3.18 -3.73 8.40
N SER A 110 3.92 -3.54 9.48
CA SER A 110 4.10 -2.24 10.12
C SER A 110 5.56 -1.87 10.26
N ALA A 111 5.82 -0.56 10.27
CA ALA A 111 7.11 0.05 10.52
C ALA A 111 6.97 1.19 11.53
N THR A 112 7.93 1.30 12.43
CA THR A 112 8.01 2.39 13.41
C THR A 112 8.86 3.51 12.86
N VAL A 113 8.35 4.73 12.84
CA VAL A 113 9.09 5.91 12.39
C VAL A 113 9.21 6.90 13.54
N THR A 114 10.45 7.25 13.87
CA THR A 114 10.75 8.29 14.87
C THR A 114 11.05 9.60 14.16
N VAL A 115 10.24 10.61 14.44
CA VAL A 115 10.43 11.97 13.96
C VAL A 115 11.25 12.75 14.97
N ASN A 116 12.43 13.20 14.56
CA ASN A 116 13.33 14.01 15.38
C ASN A 116 13.08 15.51 15.10
N ALA A 117 13.22 16.35 16.12
CA ALA A 117 13.11 17.79 15.94
C ALA A 117 14.19 18.30 14.97
N ALA A 118 13.85 19.28 14.15
CA ALA A 118 14.85 19.97 13.34
C ALA A 118 15.84 20.70 14.26
N PRO A 119 17.15 20.69 13.97
CA PRO A 119 18.10 21.50 14.71
C PRO A 119 17.69 22.97 14.53
N THR A 120 17.32 23.62 15.63
CA THR A 120 17.03 25.06 15.63
C THR A 120 18.30 25.78 15.23
N PRO A 121 18.30 26.62 14.16
CA PRO A 121 19.47 27.40 13.83
C PRO A 121 19.76 28.35 14.99
N ALA A 122 20.92 28.19 15.64
CA ALA A 122 21.39 29.12 16.64
C ALA A 122 21.77 30.43 15.94
N ILE A 123 20.95 31.46 16.13
CA ILE A 123 21.27 32.84 15.75
C ILE A 123 22.33 33.37 16.74
N ARG A 124 23.53 33.64 16.23
CA ARG A 124 24.64 34.27 16.97
C ARG A 124 24.85 35.70 16.49
#